data_AF-A0AAE0SY26-F1
#
_entry.id   AF-A0AAE0SY26-F1
#
_cell.length_a   1.000
_cell.length_b   1.000
_cell.length_c   1.000
_cell.angle_alpha   90.00
_cell.angle_beta   90.00
_cell.angle_gamma   90.00
#
_symmetry.space_group_name_H-M   'P 1'
#
loop_
_entity.id
_entity.type
_entity.pdbx_description
1 polymer ?
#
loop_
_entity_poly.entity_id
_entity_poly.type
_entity_poly.pdbx_seq_one_letter_code
_entity_poly.pdbx_strand_id
1 'polypeptide(L)'
;MALNDFDSVDEEDLCDVFSTYEACIRPTKDNIRKIIIQNPSFVTECWTPLLQCSLRSLLPNTGLEEVYKDLHVTNKKVLKLLQLPDDISKTEKLTLDALRQYIKSCSKDKLTAFLQFCTEVGKQI
;
A
#
# COMPACT_ATOMS: atom_id res chain seq x y z
N MET A 1 0.09 22.76 -3.93
CA MET A 1 -1.03 22.00 -4.55
C MET A 1 -2.29 22.84 -4.34
N ALA A 2 -3.16 22.95 -5.35
CA ALA A 2 -4.36 23.84 -5.34
C ALA A 2 -5.28 23.67 -4.11
N LEU A 3 -5.21 22.52 -3.43
CA LEU A 3 -5.92 22.22 -2.19
C LEU A 3 -5.42 22.98 -0.94
N ASN A 4 -4.17 23.43 -0.95
CA ASN A 4 -3.52 24.15 0.16
C ASN A 4 -3.36 25.64 -0.16
N ASP A 5 -3.21 25.97 -1.45
CA ASP A 5 -3.16 27.34 -1.96
C ASP A 5 -3.79 27.35 -3.35
N PHE A 6 -5.05 27.81 -3.43
CA PHE A 6 -5.83 27.81 -4.68
C PHE A 6 -5.41 28.98 -5.58
N ASP A 7 -5.06 30.11 -4.96
CA ASP A 7 -4.78 31.36 -5.66
C ASP A 7 -3.38 31.36 -6.31
N SER A 8 -2.53 30.38 -5.96
CA SER A 8 -1.20 30.20 -6.53
C SER A 8 -1.17 29.33 -7.80
N VAL A 9 -2.30 28.80 -8.25
CA VAL A 9 -2.39 27.84 -9.36
C VAL A 9 -3.14 28.47 -10.53
N ASP A 10 -2.66 28.25 -11.73
CA ASP A 10 -3.30 28.74 -12.95
C ASP A 10 -4.68 28.08 -13.16
N GLU A 11 -5.66 28.88 -13.56
CA GLU A 11 -7.04 28.43 -13.71
C GLU A 11 -7.24 27.51 -14.94
N GLU A 12 -6.51 27.75 -16.04
CA GLU A 12 -6.58 26.91 -17.25
C GLU A 12 -5.97 25.53 -16.97
N ASP A 13 -4.79 25.49 -16.34
CA ASP A 13 -4.15 24.24 -15.91
C ASP A 13 -5.07 23.42 -14.97
N LEU A 14 -5.77 24.12 -14.06
CA LEU A 14 -6.71 23.49 -13.14
C LEU A 14 -7.92 22.91 -13.89
N CYS A 15 -8.50 23.66 -14.82
CA CYS A 15 -9.63 23.22 -15.63
C CYS A 15 -9.25 22.02 -16.51
N ASP A 16 -8.06 22.01 -17.10
CA ASP A 16 -7.55 20.90 -17.89
C ASP A 16 -7.44 19.63 -17.04
N VAL A 17 -6.88 19.72 -15.84
CA VAL A 17 -6.81 18.58 -14.90
C VAL A 17 -8.21 18.09 -14.55
N PHE A 18 -9.15 18.97 -14.20
CA PHE A 18 -10.51 18.54 -13.82
C PHE A 18 -11.33 18.01 -14.99
N SER A 19 -11.02 18.43 -16.23
CA SER A 19 -11.62 17.83 -17.42
C SER A 19 -11.28 16.34 -17.56
N THR A 20 -10.10 15.90 -17.11
CA THR A 20 -9.71 14.48 -17.08
C THR A 20 -10.54 13.64 -16.10
N TYR A 21 -11.14 14.28 -15.10
CA TYR A 21 -12.04 13.65 -14.13
C TYR A 21 -13.52 13.74 -14.55
N GLU A 22 -13.80 14.13 -15.80
CA GLU A 22 -15.15 14.39 -16.33
C GLU A 22 -15.94 15.39 -15.47
N ALA A 23 -15.25 16.28 -14.76
CA ALA A 23 -15.90 17.25 -13.90
C ALA A 23 -16.58 18.33 -14.76
N CYS A 24 -17.91 18.25 -14.87
CA CYS A 24 -18.72 19.27 -15.57
C CYS A 24 -18.93 20.56 -14.76
N ILE A 25 -18.15 20.78 -13.69
CA ILE A 25 -18.31 21.90 -12.75
C ILE A 25 -17.00 22.67 -12.66
N ARG A 26 -17.05 23.99 -12.80
CA ARG A 26 -15.87 24.85 -12.67
C ARG A 26 -15.29 24.74 -11.24
N PRO A 27 -13.99 24.44 -11.09
CA PRO A 27 -13.33 24.42 -9.78
C PRO A 27 -13.32 25.80 -9.13
N THR A 28 -13.63 25.85 -7.84
CA THR A 28 -13.56 27.02 -6.98
C THR A 28 -12.94 26.62 -5.65
N LYS A 29 -12.47 27.60 -4.87
CA LYS A 29 -11.91 27.39 -3.53
C LYS A 29 -12.84 26.59 -2.61
N ASP A 30 -14.16 26.76 -2.77
CA ASP A 30 -15.17 26.11 -1.94
C ASP A 30 -15.58 24.71 -2.43
N ASN A 31 -15.43 24.42 -3.73
CA ASN A 31 -15.91 23.17 -4.33
C ASN A 31 -14.79 22.20 -4.75
N ILE A 32 -13.53 22.65 -4.84
CA ILE A 32 -12.41 21.85 -5.35
C ILE A 32 -12.25 20.52 -4.59
N ARG A 33 -12.43 20.55 -3.27
CA ARG A 33 -12.41 19.34 -2.43
C ARG A 33 -13.55 18.39 -2.78
N LYS A 34 -14.75 18.92 -3.04
CA LYS A 34 -15.93 18.12 -3.38
C LYS A 34 -15.79 17.46 -4.75
N ILE A 35 -15.22 18.17 -5.73
CA ILE A 35 -14.98 17.63 -7.07
C ILE A 35 -13.99 16.47 -7.02
N ILE A 36 -12.87 16.61 -6.30
CA ILE A 36 -11.84 15.56 -6.19
C ILE A 36 -12.40 14.28 -5.53
N ILE A 37 -13.28 14.42 -4.53
CA ILE A 37 -13.80 13.26 -3.79
C ILE A 37 -15.04 12.63 -4.42
N GLN A 38 -15.66 13.22 -5.46
CA GLN A 38 -16.92 12.73 -6.02
C GLN A 38 -16.81 11.30 -6.54
N ASN A 39 -15.85 11.03 -7.43
CA ASN A 39 -15.65 9.70 -8.00
C ASN A 39 -15.27 8.65 -6.94
N PRO A 40 -14.27 8.87 -6.05
CA PRO A 40 -13.99 7.91 -4.99
C PRO A 40 -15.12 7.79 -3.96
N SER A 41 -15.95 8.82 -3.74
CA SER A 41 -17.14 8.70 -2.88
C SER A 41 -18.18 7.80 -3.51
N PHE A 42 -18.47 7.96 -4.80
CA PHE A 42 -19.39 7.08 -5.52
C PHE A 42 -18.92 5.61 -5.48
N VAL A 43 -17.64 5.36 -5.76
CA VAL A 43 -17.05 4.02 -5.63
C VAL A 43 -17.20 3.50 -4.20
N THR A 44 -16.91 4.32 -3.20
CA THR A 44 -17.07 3.91 -1.79
C THR A 44 -18.53 3.56 -1.47
N GLU A 45 -19.49 4.38 -1.91
CA GLU A 45 -20.93 4.14 -1.71
C GLU A 45 -21.42 2.86 -2.38
N CYS A 46 -20.96 2.56 -3.61
CA CYS A 46 -21.32 1.32 -4.30
C CYS A 46 -20.73 0.07 -3.64
N TRP A 47 -19.47 0.13 -3.21
CA TRP A 47 -18.75 -1.03 -2.69
C TRP A 47 -18.99 -1.27 -1.20
N THR A 48 -19.28 -0.23 -0.42
CA THR A 48 -19.54 -0.33 1.03
C THR A 48 -20.59 -1.40 1.37
N PRO A 49 -21.81 -1.42 0.81
CA PRO A 49 -22.82 -2.40 1.18
C PRO A 49 -22.43 -3.84 0.81
N LEU A 50 -21.67 -4.03 -0.29
CA LEU A 50 -21.19 -5.34 -0.72
C LEU A 50 -20.09 -5.86 0.21
N LEU A 51 -19.19 -4.97 0.61
CA LEU A 51 -18.03 -5.31 1.43
C LEU A 51 -18.34 -5.31 2.93
N GLN A 52 -19.38 -4.62 3.39
CA GLN A 52 -19.66 -4.48 4.83
C GLN A 52 -19.87 -5.82 5.52
N CYS A 53 -20.58 -6.75 4.88
CA CYS A 53 -20.83 -8.07 5.45
C CYS A 53 -19.55 -8.93 5.50
N SER A 54 -18.72 -8.89 4.45
CA SER A 54 -17.49 -9.68 4.37
C SER A 54 -16.33 -9.07 5.17
N LEU A 55 -16.20 -7.75 5.18
CA LEU A 55 -15.14 -7.07 5.93
C LEU A 55 -15.40 -7.11 7.43
N ARG A 56 -16.66 -7.06 7.87
CA ARG A 56 -16.98 -7.13 9.31
C ARG A 56 -16.67 -8.50 9.92
N SER A 57 -16.75 -9.57 9.14
CA SER A 57 -16.34 -10.91 9.58
C SER A 57 -14.83 -11.12 9.51
N LEU A 58 -14.15 -10.51 8.52
CA LEU A 58 -12.69 -10.58 8.36
C LEU A 58 -11.92 -9.66 9.31
N LEU A 59 -12.51 -8.51 9.67
CA LEU A 59 -11.92 -7.46 10.49
C LEU A 59 -12.85 -7.07 11.65
N PRO A 60 -13.21 -8.01 12.54
CA PRO A 60 -14.20 -7.75 13.59
C PRO A 60 -13.70 -6.76 14.65
N ASN A 61 -12.38 -6.70 14.86
CA ASN A 61 -11.76 -5.91 15.95
C ASN A 61 -10.57 -5.06 15.50
N THR A 62 -10.22 -5.08 14.21
CA THR A 62 -9.04 -4.40 13.67
C THR A 62 -9.46 -3.46 12.55
N GLY A 63 -8.94 -2.23 12.58
CA GLY A 63 -9.19 -1.29 11.48
C GLY A 63 -8.46 -1.71 10.21
N LEU A 64 -8.93 -1.27 9.04
CA LEU A 64 -8.18 -1.41 7.77
C LEU A 64 -6.72 -0.92 7.90
N GLU A 65 -6.50 0.13 8.69
CA GLU A 65 -5.16 0.66 8.98
C GLU A 65 -4.22 -0.38 9.61
N GLU A 66 -4.72 -1.23 10.52
CA GLU A 66 -3.91 -2.26 11.16
C GLU A 66 -3.56 -3.38 10.18
N VAL A 67 -4.48 -3.73 9.28
CA VAL A 67 -4.23 -4.68 8.19
C VAL A 67 -3.13 -4.16 7.26
N TYR A 68 -3.19 -2.87 6.89
CA TYR A 68 -2.16 -2.25 6.06
C TYR A 68 -0.81 -2.16 6.77
N LYS A 69 -0.80 -1.85 8.07
CA LYS A 69 0.43 -1.92 8.90
C LYS A 69 0.99 -3.34 8.91
N ASP A 70 0.12 -4.35 8.93
CA ASP A 70 0.54 -5.74 8.89
C ASP A 70 1.06 -6.21 7.53
N LEU A 71 0.58 -5.60 6.44
CA LEU A 71 1.11 -5.82 5.09
C LEU A 71 2.57 -5.38 4.96
N HIS A 72 3.02 -4.41 5.75
CA HIS A 72 4.41 -3.98 5.73
C HIS A 72 5.35 -5.08 6.25
N VAL A 73 6.16 -5.58 5.32
CA VAL A 73 7.23 -6.53 5.60
C VAL A 73 8.27 -5.87 6.49
N THR A 74 8.64 -6.58 7.56
CA THR A 74 9.76 -6.18 8.43
C THR A 74 10.77 -7.31 8.52
N ASN A 75 12.01 -6.98 8.85
CA ASN A 75 13.09 -7.95 8.99
C ASN A 75 12.70 -9.04 10.02
N LYS A 76 12.00 -8.64 11.10
CA LYS A 76 11.46 -9.55 12.11
C LYS A 76 10.42 -10.53 11.54
N LYS A 77 9.52 -10.07 10.66
CA LYS A 77 8.53 -10.92 9.99
C LYS A 77 9.23 -11.92 9.05
N VAL A 78 10.18 -11.47 8.24
CA VAL A 78 10.93 -12.35 7.32
C VAL A 78 11.73 -13.41 8.08
N LEU A 79 12.43 -13.04 9.15
CA LEU A 79 13.18 -14.00 9.97
C LEU A 79 12.30 -15.10 10.58
N LYS A 80 11.03 -14.78 10.90
CA LYS A 80 10.07 -15.77 11.41
C LYS A 80 9.54 -16.71 10.32
N LEU A 81 9.58 -16.31 9.05
CA LEU A 81 9.13 -17.12 7.92
C LEU A 81 10.17 -18.14 7.47
N LEU A 82 11.44 -17.97 7.87
CA LEU A 82 12.49 -18.94 7.60
C LEU A 82 12.25 -20.22 8.41
N GLN A 83 11.58 -21.20 7.80
CA GLN A 83 11.42 -22.53 8.35
C GLN A 83 12.70 -23.34 8.14
N LEU A 84 12.99 -24.21 9.11
CA LEU A 84 14.21 -25.00 9.15
C LEU A 84 13.87 -26.48 9.23
N PRO A 85 14.53 -27.34 8.44
CA PRO A 85 14.56 -28.76 8.70
C PRO A 85 15.20 -29.03 10.07
N ASP A 86 14.73 -30.06 10.76
CA ASP A 86 15.26 -30.44 12.08
C ASP A 86 16.70 -30.97 11.99
N ASP A 87 17.10 -31.49 10.83
CA ASP A 87 18.44 -32.01 10.58
C ASP A 87 19.14 -31.15 9.53
N ILE A 88 20.06 -30.29 9.98
CA ILE A 88 20.90 -29.45 9.11
C ILE A 88 22.36 -29.75 9.38
N SER A 89 23.13 -29.85 8.31
CA SER A 89 24.59 -29.97 8.38
C SER A 89 25.22 -28.71 8.96
N LYS A 90 26.47 -28.84 9.43
CA LYS A 90 27.26 -27.69 9.94
C LYS A 90 27.40 -26.58 8.89
N THR A 91 27.55 -26.95 7.62
CA THR A 91 27.69 -25.99 6.52
C THR A 91 26.39 -25.24 6.27
N GLU A 92 25.25 -25.93 6.25
CA GLU A 92 23.93 -25.29 6.08
C GLU A 92 23.62 -24.33 7.23
N LYS A 93 24.02 -24.68 8.45
CA LYS A 93 23.89 -23.79 9.61
C LYS A 93 24.68 -22.49 9.44
N LEU A 94 25.92 -22.57 8.93
CA LEU A 94 26.74 -21.37 8.67
C LEU A 94 26.11 -20.49 7.58
N THR A 95 25.63 -21.09 6.49
CA THR A 95 24.95 -20.38 5.42
C THR A 95 23.69 -19.68 5.92
N LEU A 96 22.91 -20.37 6.77
CA LEU A 96 21.71 -19.82 7.37
C LEU A 96 22.02 -18.64 8.31
N ASP A 97 23.05 -18.74 9.13
CA ASP A 97 23.42 -17.67 10.05
C ASP A 97 23.88 -16.42 9.27
N ALA A 98 24.60 -16.60 8.17
CA ALA A 98 24.93 -15.52 7.24
C ALA A 98 23.67 -14.90 6.60
N LEU A 99 22.71 -15.73 6.16
CA LEU A 99 21.43 -15.26 5.60
C LEU A 99 20.62 -14.47 6.64
N ARG A 100 20.54 -14.94 7.89
CA ARG A 100 19.87 -14.24 8.99
C ARG A 100 20.54 -12.90 9.26
N GLN A 101 21.87 -12.85 9.24
CA GLN A 101 22.61 -11.61 9.43
C GLN A 101 22.36 -10.62 8.30
N TYR A 102 22.35 -11.09 7.05
CA TYR A 102 21.95 -10.29 5.89
C TYR A 102 20.56 -9.70 6.08
N ILE A 103 19.55 -10.53 6.36
CA ILE A 103 18.16 -10.09 6.57
C ILE A 103 18.06 -9.08 7.73
N LYS A 104 18.79 -9.27 8.83
CA LYS A 104 18.81 -8.30 9.95
C LYS A 104 19.34 -6.92 9.54
N SER A 105 20.31 -6.88 8.62
CA SER A 105 20.95 -5.66 8.14
C SER A 105 20.27 -5.02 6.92
N CYS A 106 19.32 -5.69 6.28
CA CYS A 106 18.65 -5.18 5.08
C CYS A 106 17.82 -3.93 5.36
N SER A 107 17.91 -2.96 4.45
CA SER A 107 16.93 -1.88 4.33
C SER A 107 15.59 -2.43 3.83
N LYS A 108 14.53 -1.64 3.97
CA LYS A 108 13.18 -2.00 3.46
C LYS A 108 13.22 -2.38 1.98
N ASP A 109 13.85 -1.57 1.13
CA ASP A 109 13.89 -1.82 -0.32
C ASP A 109 14.61 -3.13 -0.68
N LYS A 110 15.73 -3.41 -0.01
CA LYS A 110 16.47 -4.66 -0.22
C LYS A 110 15.69 -5.87 0.30
N LEU A 111 14.96 -5.72 1.40
CA LEU A 111 14.12 -6.77 1.95
C LEU A 111 12.92 -7.07 1.05
N THR A 112 12.31 -6.03 0.46
CA THR A 112 11.25 -6.17 -0.55
C THR A 112 11.78 -6.90 -1.78
N ALA A 113 12.92 -6.46 -2.35
CA ALA A 113 13.52 -7.11 -3.51
C ALA A 113 13.90 -8.57 -3.22
N PHE A 114 14.41 -8.85 -2.02
CA PHE A 114 14.71 -10.22 -1.57
C PHE A 114 13.44 -11.09 -1.56
N LEU A 115 12.34 -10.60 -0.98
CA LEU A 115 11.09 -11.35 -0.97
C LEU A 115 10.52 -11.54 -2.36
N GLN A 116 10.52 -10.51 -3.21
CA GLN A 116 10.08 -10.61 -4.60
C GLN A 116 10.89 -11.66 -5.38
N PHE A 117 12.19 -11.74 -5.13
CA PHE A 117 13.05 -12.78 -5.69
C PHE A 117 12.65 -14.17 -5.20
N CYS A 118 12.39 -14.33 -3.89
CA CYS A 118 12.04 -15.62 -3.30
C CYS A 118 10.61 -16.10 -3.64
N THR A 119 9.67 -15.20 -3.89
CA THR A 119 8.26 -15.53 -4.13
C THR A 119 7.83 -15.41 -5.58
N GLU A 120 8.71 -14.98 -6.48
CA GLU A 120 8.43 -14.67 -7.89
C GLU A 120 7.30 -13.65 -8.11
N VAL A 121 6.82 -12.96 -7.06
CA VAL A 121 5.82 -11.89 -7.16
C VAL A 121 6.54 -10.60 -7.55
N GLY A 122 7.07 -10.54 -8.78
CA GLY A 122 7.97 -9.47 -9.20
C GLY A 122 7.98 -9.13 -10.69
N LYS A 123 7.08 -9.67 -11.51
CA LYS A 123 6.89 -9.25 -12.91
C LYS A 123 5.43 -9.44 -13.35
N GLN A 124 4.55 -8.49 -13.04
CA GLN A 124 3.36 -8.12 -13.82
C GLN A 124 2.55 -7.08 -13.04
N ILE A 125 2.91 -5.81 -13.21
CA ILE A 125 1.97 -4.69 -13.34
C ILE A 125 2.55 -3.81 -14.43
#